data_AF-K1QP51-F1
#
_entry.id   AF-K1QP51-F1
#
_cell.length_a   1.000
_cell.length_b   1.000
_cell.length_c   1.000
_cell.angle_alpha   90.00
_cell.angle_beta   90.00
_cell.angle_gamma   90.00
#
_symmetry.space_group_name_H-M   'P 1'
#
loop_
_entity.id
_entity.type
_entity.pdbx_description
1 polymer ?
#
loop_
_entity_poly.entity_id
_entity_poly.type
_entity_poly.pdbx_seq_one_letter_code
_entity_poly.pdbx_strand_id
1 'polypeptide(L)'
;MNLGIQMGLYQTPLGNDQARLILACTGIPPPARSAMYKSGNKVGEKIVEIAEQDMNEKLKQLKKKNEMLGLPSSHSINIQMDAFYQSRGITSRHKMGQGASKVIGVACEDETDQHHVISYHIVNKLCWVGAWLRGEGYDVSCPNGHVGCTANKTPAEPLSERETGYKIGEKLAKHDLLV
;
A
#
# COMPACT_ATOMS: atom_id res chain seq x y z
N MET A 1 -18.98 8.86 15.09
CA MET A 1 -19.03 7.52 14.46
C MET A 1 -18.06 6.61 15.19
N ASN A 2 -18.42 5.35 15.43
CA ASN A 2 -17.62 4.40 16.20
C ASN A 2 -16.33 4.02 15.43
N LEU A 3 -15.17 4.37 15.99
CA LEU A 3 -13.85 4.03 15.43
C LEU A 3 -13.60 2.51 15.44
N GLY A 4 -14.19 1.79 16.39
CA GLY A 4 -14.09 0.33 16.49
C GLY A 4 -14.66 -0.39 15.27
N ILE A 5 -15.73 0.15 14.65
CA ILE A 5 -16.24 -0.40 13.38
C ILE A 5 -15.17 -0.26 12.30
N GLN A 6 -14.54 0.92 12.18
CA GLN A 6 -13.51 1.12 11.16
C GLN A 6 -12.29 0.22 11.40
N MET A 7 -11.85 0.06 12.65
CA MET A 7 -10.77 -0.88 13.00
C MET A 7 -11.13 -2.32 12.61
N GLY A 8 -12.35 -2.77 12.93
CA GLY A 8 -12.83 -4.09 12.53
C GLY A 8 -12.88 -4.25 11.02
N LEU A 9 -13.31 -3.23 10.28
CA LEU A 9 -13.33 -3.27 8.82
C LEU A 9 -11.94 -3.44 8.23
N TYR A 10 -10.90 -2.82 8.80
CA TYR A 10 -9.52 -3.01 8.32
C TYR A 10 -8.98 -4.43 8.50
N GLN A 11 -9.51 -5.21 9.44
CA GLN A 11 -9.14 -6.62 9.65
C GLN A 11 -9.95 -7.58 8.76
N THR A 12 -10.90 -7.05 7.98
CA THR A 12 -11.80 -7.85 7.14
C THR A 12 -11.70 -7.38 5.68
N PRO A 13 -12.06 -8.23 4.70
CA PRO A 13 -12.17 -7.78 3.30
C PRO A 13 -13.38 -6.86 3.04
N LEU A 14 -14.13 -6.46 4.08
CA LEU A 14 -15.40 -5.75 3.96
C LEU A 14 -15.18 -4.24 3.81
N GLY A 15 -15.68 -3.68 2.70
CA GLY A 15 -15.67 -2.24 2.49
C GLY A 15 -16.77 -1.50 3.26
N ASN A 16 -16.60 -0.18 3.44
CA ASN A 16 -17.60 0.69 4.09
C ASN A 16 -19.02 0.55 3.51
N ASP A 17 -19.15 0.44 2.18
CA ASP A 17 -20.46 0.33 1.54
C ASP A 17 -21.14 -1.02 1.83
N GLN A 18 -20.39 -2.12 1.84
CA GLN A 18 -20.92 -3.43 2.21
C GLN A 18 -21.26 -3.50 3.70
N ALA A 19 -20.45 -2.89 4.56
CA ALA A 19 -20.76 -2.77 5.99
C ALA A 19 -22.07 -2.01 6.23
N ARG A 20 -22.33 -0.93 5.50
CA ARG A 20 -23.61 -0.21 5.56
C ARG A 20 -24.78 -1.07 5.12
N LEU A 21 -24.60 -1.86 4.05
CA LEU A 21 -25.62 -2.79 3.58
C LEU A 21 -25.95 -3.83 4.66
N ILE A 22 -24.94 -4.43 5.28
CA ILE A 22 -25.13 -5.41 6.37
C ILE A 22 -25.89 -4.79 7.53
N LEU A 23 -25.50 -3.59 7.98
CA LEU A 23 -26.20 -2.88 9.07
C LEU A 23 -27.67 -2.62 8.71
N ALA A 24 -27.94 -2.15 7.49
CA ALA A 24 -29.31 -1.93 7.03
C ALA A 24 -30.13 -3.23 7.01
N CYS A 25 -29.55 -4.35 6.56
CA CYS A 25 -30.20 -5.65 6.54
C CYS A 25 -30.47 -6.23 7.94
N THR A 26 -29.71 -5.84 8.96
CA THR A 26 -29.92 -6.27 10.35
C THR A 26 -30.82 -5.31 11.15
N GLY A 27 -31.45 -4.33 10.49
CA GLY A 27 -32.32 -3.35 11.14
C GLY A 27 -31.58 -2.27 11.93
N ILE A 28 -30.26 -2.17 11.77
CA ILE A 28 -29.43 -1.14 12.41
C ILE A 28 -29.30 0.03 11.42
N PRO A 29 -29.70 1.27 11.80
CA PRO A 29 -29.59 2.41 10.90
C PRO A 29 -28.11 2.66 10.55
N PRO A 30 -27.70 2.55 9.26
CA PRO A 30 -26.31 2.67 8.90
C PRO A 30 -25.85 4.13 9.02
N PRO A 31 -24.62 4.39 9.46
CA PRO A 31 -24.07 5.73 9.49
C PRO A 31 -23.95 6.31 8.06
N ALA A 32 -23.86 7.64 7.98
CA ALA A 32 -23.66 8.34 6.72
C ALA A 32 -22.35 7.89 6.06
N ARG A 33 -22.40 7.63 4.74
CA ARG A 33 -21.25 7.18 3.95
C ARG A 33 -20.03 8.09 4.12
N SER A 34 -20.25 9.40 4.02
CA SER A 34 -19.21 10.42 4.19
C SER A 34 -18.57 10.40 5.58
N ALA A 35 -19.35 10.14 6.63
CA ALA A 35 -18.82 9.99 7.99
C ALA A 35 -17.93 8.74 8.10
N MET A 36 -18.31 7.63 7.46
CA MET A 36 -17.50 6.41 7.43
C MET A 36 -16.15 6.63 6.77
N TYR A 37 -16.11 7.25 5.60
CA TYR A 37 -14.84 7.54 4.94
C TYR A 37 -13.98 8.53 5.74
N LYS A 38 -14.57 9.54 6.38
CA LYS A 38 -13.81 10.46 7.26
C LYS A 38 -13.19 9.73 8.45
N SER A 39 -13.93 8.83 9.10
CA SER A 39 -13.40 8.02 10.20
C SER A 39 -12.37 7.00 9.71
N GLY A 40 -12.60 6.38 8.55
CA GLY A 40 -11.67 5.45 7.92
C GLY A 40 -10.32 6.09 7.62
N ASN A 41 -10.31 7.31 7.05
CA ASN A 41 -9.07 8.02 6.77
C ASN A 41 -8.24 8.28 8.05
N LYS A 42 -8.90 8.68 9.15
CA LYS A 42 -8.23 8.91 10.45
C LYS A 42 -7.61 7.63 11.02
N VAL A 43 -8.34 6.52 10.94
CA VAL A 43 -7.84 5.21 11.40
C VAL A 43 -6.74 4.69 10.49
N GLY A 44 -6.89 4.89 9.17
CA GLY A 44 -5.93 4.47 8.15
C GLY A 44 -4.54 5.08 8.35
N GLU A 45 -4.45 6.37 8.66
CA GLU A 45 -3.17 7.02 8.97
C GLU A 45 -2.44 6.32 10.12
N LYS A 46 -3.17 5.95 11.18
CA LYS A 46 -2.60 5.24 12.34
C LYS A 46 -2.26 3.79 12.05
N ILE A 47 -3.02 3.11 11.20
CA ILE A 47 -2.70 1.75 10.77
C ILE A 47 -1.41 1.73 9.96
N VAL A 48 -1.21 2.70 9.06
CA VAL A 48 0.04 2.81 8.30
C VAL A 48 1.22 3.00 9.24
N GLU A 49 1.10 3.91 10.22
CA GLU A 49 2.15 4.13 11.22
C GLU A 49 2.52 2.85 11.99
N ILE A 50 1.52 2.10 12.45
CA ILE A 50 1.72 0.84 13.17
C ILE A 50 2.35 -0.22 12.26
N ALA A 51 1.88 -0.33 11.01
CA ALA A 51 2.42 -1.30 10.05
C ALA A 51 3.89 -1.00 9.70
N GLU A 52 4.25 0.27 9.54
CA GLU A 52 5.65 0.67 9.31
C GLU A 52 6.53 0.38 10.52
N GLN A 53 6.02 0.60 11.74
CA GLN A 53 6.74 0.23 12.96
C GLN A 53 6.96 -1.28 13.07
N ASP A 54 5.92 -2.08 12.83
CA ASP A 54 6.01 -3.55 12.86
C ASP A 54 7.03 -4.07 11.84
N MET A 55 6.96 -3.63 10.58
CA MET A 55 7.95 -4.01 9.57
C MET A 55 9.39 -3.63 10.00
N ASN A 56 9.58 -2.44 10.57
CA ASN A 56 10.89 -2.01 11.07
C ASN A 56 11.41 -2.88 12.21
N GLU A 57 10.53 -3.35 13.10
CA GLU A 57 10.89 -4.30 14.16
C GLU A 57 11.27 -5.66 13.58
N LYS A 58 10.57 -6.15 12.56
CA LYS A 58 10.92 -7.38 11.85
C LYS A 58 12.30 -7.29 11.20
N LEU A 59 12.63 -6.17 10.55
CA LEU A 59 13.97 -5.93 9.99
C LEU A 59 15.06 -6.02 11.07
N LYS A 60 14.82 -5.47 12.27
CA LYS A 60 15.76 -5.59 13.40
C LYS A 60 15.91 -7.03 13.90
N GLN A 61 14.81 -7.79 13.93
CA GLN A 61 14.84 -9.20 14.31
C GLN A 61 15.66 -10.03 13.32
N LEU A 62 15.55 -9.76 12.01
CA LEU A 62 16.36 -10.40 10.98
C LEU A 62 17.85 -10.12 11.15
N LYS A 63 18.23 -8.87 11.44
CA LYS A 63 19.63 -8.54 11.76
C LYS A 63 20.16 -9.32 12.96
N LYS A 64 19.35 -9.37 14.03
CA LYS A 64 19.71 -10.11 15.24
C LYS A 64 19.84 -11.62 14.97
N LYS A 65 19.01 -12.18 14.08
CA LYS A 65 19.14 -13.57 13.62
C LYS A 65 20.50 -13.79 12.95
N ASN A 66 20.91 -12.90 12.04
CA ASN A 66 22.22 -13.00 11.38
C ASN A 66 23.37 -13.00 12.39
N GLU A 67 23.32 -12.12 13.39
CA GLU A 67 24.30 -12.09 14.48
C GLU A 67 24.32 -13.39 15.29
N MET A 68 23.15 -13.97 15.59
CA MET A 68 23.05 -15.27 16.29
C MET A 68 23.66 -16.43 15.48
N LEU A 69 23.62 -16.34 14.15
CA LEU A 69 24.26 -17.30 13.25
C LEU A 69 25.78 -17.06 13.10
N GLY A 70 26.34 -16.03 13.75
CA GLY A 70 27.74 -15.63 13.62
C GLY A 70 28.04 -14.88 12.32
N LEU A 71 27.01 -14.45 11.58
CA LEU A 71 27.14 -13.65 10.37
C LEU A 71 27.15 -12.14 10.71
N PRO A 72 27.75 -11.30 9.86
CA PRO A 72 27.61 -9.86 10.00
C PRO A 72 26.13 -9.43 9.98
N SER A 73 25.76 -8.43 10.77
CA SER A 73 24.40 -7.88 10.79
C SER A 73 23.94 -7.34 9.43
N SER A 74 24.88 -6.99 8.56
CA SER A 74 24.69 -6.53 7.18
C SER A 74 24.69 -7.66 6.14
N HIS A 75 24.74 -8.92 6.57
CA HIS A 75 24.67 -10.06 5.66
C HIS A 75 23.37 -10.02 4.85
N SER A 76 23.47 -10.44 3.59
CA SER A 76 22.33 -10.48 2.68
C SER A 76 21.24 -11.42 3.20
N ILE A 77 19.99 -10.99 3.08
CA ILE A 77 18.82 -11.82 3.39
C ILE A 77 18.09 -12.17 2.09
N ASN A 78 17.55 -13.38 2.01
CA ASN A 78 16.72 -13.75 0.87
C ASN A 78 15.33 -13.14 1.04
N ILE A 79 14.83 -12.54 -0.05
CA ILE A 79 13.49 -11.97 -0.08
C ILE A 79 12.73 -12.50 -1.29
N GLN A 80 11.42 -12.66 -1.12
CA GLN A 80 10.50 -12.90 -2.20
C GLN A 80 9.64 -11.65 -2.38
N MET A 81 9.53 -11.17 -3.63
CA MET A 81 8.76 -9.99 -3.94
C MET A 81 7.80 -10.28 -5.09
N ASP A 82 6.55 -9.89 -4.90
CA ASP A 82 5.53 -9.96 -5.93
C ASP A 82 4.72 -8.66 -5.96
N ALA A 83 4.12 -8.38 -7.12
CA ALA A 83 3.40 -7.16 -7.39
C ALA A 83 1.97 -7.45 -7.85
N PHE A 84 1.01 -6.94 -7.09
CA PHE A 84 -0.40 -7.02 -7.44
C PHE A 84 -0.83 -5.80 -8.26
N TYR A 85 -1.33 -6.04 -9.47
CA TYR A 85 -1.91 -5.01 -10.33
C TYR A 85 -3.41 -4.92 -10.10
N GLN A 86 -3.92 -3.68 -10.03
CA GLN A 86 -5.36 -3.44 -9.99
C GLN A 86 -6.00 -3.60 -11.39
N SER A 87 -5.85 -4.77 -12.01
CA SER A 87 -6.53 -5.14 -13.25
C SER A 87 -7.02 -6.59 -13.17
N ARG A 88 -8.14 -6.89 -13.84
CA ARG A 88 -8.72 -8.25 -13.87
C ARG A 88 -7.99 -9.20 -14.83
N GLY A 89 -7.00 -8.70 -15.56
CA GLY A 89 -6.20 -9.48 -16.49
C GLY A 89 -4.97 -8.69 -16.92
N ILE A 90 -3.95 -9.43 -17.33
CA ILE A 90 -2.77 -8.89 -18.00
C ILE A 90 -3.15 -8.79 -19.47
N THR A 91 -3.30 -7.57 -19.98
CA THR A 91 -3.44 -7.37 -21.43
C THR A 91 -2.14 -7.79 -22.12
N SER A 92 -2.25 -8.42 -23.29
CA SER A 92 -1.10 -8.86 -24.10
C SER A 92 0.00 -7.80 -24.16
N ARG A 93 1.27 -8.23 -24.08
CA ARG A 93 2.47 -7.39 -24.26
C ARG A 93 2.48 -6.54 -25.54
N HIS A 94 1.65 -6.91 -26.52
CA HIS A 94 1.52 -6.22 -27.80
C HIS A 94 0.40 -5.16 -27.83
N LYS A 95 -0.42 -5.05 -26.78
CA LYS A 95 -1.42 -3.99 -26.65
C LYS A 95 -0.80 -2.79 -25.96
N MET A 96 -0.87 -1.64 -26.62
CA MET A 96 -0.43 -0.36 -26.06
C MET A 96 -1.35 0.04 -24.91
N GLY A 97 -0.73 0.48 -23.80
CA GLY A 97 -1.44 0.91 -22.59
C GLY A 97 -1.59 -0.19 -21.55
N GLN A 98 -1.56 0.21 -20.28
CA GLN A 98 -1.80 -0.68 -19.16
C GLN A 98 -3.21 -0.45 -18.62
N GLY A 99 -3.99 -1.53 -18.51
CA GLY A 99 -5.32 -1.49 -17.91
C GLY A 99 -5.32 -1.27 -16.38
N ALA A 100 -4.14 -1.26 -15.75
CA ALA A 100 -3.97 -1.00 -14.33
C ALA A 100 -3.56 0.45 -14.07
N SER A 101 -4.20 1.08 -13.09
CA SER A 101 -3.83 2.43 -12.61
C SER A 101 -3.04 2.40 -11.30
N LYS A 102 -2.92 1.23 -10.67
CA LYS A 102 -2.19 1.01 -9.42
C LYS A 102 -1.48 -0.33 -9.45
N VAL A 103 -0.31 -0.37 -8.82
CA VAL A 103 0.39 -1.61 -8.47
C VAL A 103 0.86 -1.52 -7.02
N ILE A 104 0.77 -2.64 -6.31
CA ILE A 104 1.27 -2.78 -4.94
C ILE A 104 2.31 -3.90 -4.97
N GLY A 105 3.57 -3.55 -4.76
CA GLY A 105 4.62 -4.53 -4.53
C GLY A 105 4.77 -4.80 -3.05
N VAL A 106 4.89 -6.07 -2.69
CA VAL A 106 5.12 -6.52 -1.32
C VAL A 106 6.34 -7.42 -1.33
N ALA A 107 7.26 -7.19 -0.39
CA ALA A 107 8.40 -8.06 -0.15
C ALA A 107 8.25 -8.76 1.19
N CYS A 108 8.44 -10.07 1.14
CA CYS A 108 8.46 -10.96 2.29
C CYS A 108 9.86 -11.53 2.47
N GLU A 109 10.26 -11.76 3.71
CA GLU A 109 11.51 -12.46 4.00
C GLU A 109 11.38 -13.97 3.77
N ASP A 110 12.47 -14.61 3.34
CA ASP A 110 12.57 -16.06 3.11
C ASP A 110 13.60 -16.70 4.05
N GLU A 111 13.73 -16.12 5.24
CA GLU A 111 14.70 -16.47 6.26
C GLU A 111 14.04 -17.23 7.42
N THR A 112 12.75 -17.01 7.67
CA THR A 112 11.99 -17.65 8.73
C THR A 112 10.75 -18.33 8.15
N ASP A 113 10.28 -19.38 8.83
CA ASP A 113 9.05 -20.10 8.45
C ASP A 113 7.79 -19.19 8.46
N GLN A 114 7.88 -18.00 9.08
CA GLN A 114 6.75 -17.07 9.20
C GLN A 114 6.60 -16.16 7.96
N HIS A 115 7.62 -16.08 7.10
CA HIS A 115 7.63 -15.27 5.87
C HIS A 115 7.02 -13.88 6.04
N HIS A 116 7.56 -13.13 7.00
CA HIS A 116 7.01 -11.82 7.35
C HIS A 116 7.10 -10.82 6.20
N VAL A 117 6.08 -9.97 6.07
CA VAL A 117 6.15 -8.79 5.21
C VAL A 117 7.14 -7.80 5.83
N ILE A 118 8.17 -7.45 5.08
CA ILE A 118 9.24 -6.56 5.55
C ILE A 118 9.24 -5.20 4.87
N SER A 119 8.63 -5.09 3.69
CA SER A 119 8.53 -3.84 2.96
C SER A 119 7.43 -3.91 1.91
N TYR A 120 6.93 -2.74 1.51
CA TYR A 120 6.01 -2.61 0.41
C TYR A 120 6.22 -1.29 -0.34
N HIS A 121 5.78 -1.24 -1.58
CA HIS A 121 5.73 -0.01 -2.36
C HIS A 121 4.44 0.05 -3.19
N ILE A 122 3.74 1.18 -3.08
CA ILE A 122 2.51 1.43 -3.83
C ILE A 122 2.83 2.44 -4.92
N VAL A 123 2.56 2.08 -6.17
CA VAL A 123 2.56 3.01 -7.29
C VAL A 123 1.11 3.31 -7.65
N ASN A 124 0.77 4.60 -7.69
CA ASN A 124 -0.58 5.07 -7.89
C ASN A 124 -0.60 6.23 -8.90
N LYS A 125 -1.38 6.07 -9.97
CA LYS A 125 -1.62 7.11 -10.99
C LYS A 125 -2.85 7.97 -10.69
N LEU A 126 -3.68 7.55 -9.73
CA LEU A 126 -4.96 8.19 -9.49
C LEU A 126 -4.86 9.25 -8.39
N CYS A 127 -5.34 10.44 -8.70
CA CYS A 127 -5.56 11.49 -7.71
C CYS A 127 -6.96 12.09 -7.85
N TRP A 128 -7.81 11.85 -6.85
CA TRP A 128 -9.15 12.41 -6.79
C TRP A 128 -9.14 13.93 -6.66
N VAL A 129 -8.28 14.47 -5.80
CA VAL A 129 -8.17 15.92 -5.57
C VAL A 129 -7.75 16.63 -6.86
N GLY A 130 -6.75 16.10 -7.57
CA GLY A 130 -6.33 16.66 -8.85
C GLY A 130 -7.42 16.56 -9.93
N ALA A 131 -8.18 15.47 -9.95
CA ALA A 131 -9.32 15.33 -10.87
C ALA A 131 -10.43 16.34 -10.57
N TRP A 132 -10.74 16.56 -9.29
CA TRP A 132 -11.73 17.55 -8.86
C TRP A 132 -11.28 18.98 -9.22
N LEU A 133 -10.03 19.36 -8.91
CA LEU A 133 -9.49 20.67 -9.24
C LEU A 133 -9.50 20.97 -10.74
N ARG A 134 -9.20 19.98 -11.60
CA ARG A 134 -9.35 20.13 -13.06
C ARG A 134 -10.80 20.30 -13.48
N GLY A 135 -11.73 19.63 -12.80
CA GLY A 135 -13.17 19.78 -13.03
C GLY A 135 -13.69 21.19 -12.72
N GLU A 136 -13.10 21.85 -11.73
CA GLU A 136 -13.36 23.26 -11.37
C GLU A 136 -12.66 24.26 -12.31
N GLY A 137 -11.84 23.78 -13.26
CA GLY A 137 -11.13 24.62 -14.23
C GLY A 137 -9.72 25.06 -13.81
N TYR A 138 -9.18 24.56 -12.69
CA TYR A 138 -7.79 24.81 -12.32
C TYR A 138 -6.83 23.99 -13.19
N ASP A 139 -5.77 24.63 -13.66
CA ASP A 139 -4.68 23.95 -14.36
C ASP A 139 -3.75 23.25 -13.35
N VAL A 140 -4.06 21.99 -13.06
CA VAL A 140 -3.27 21.16 -12.12
C VAL A 140 -2.77 19.87 -12.75
N SER A 141 -1.47 19.65 -12.63
CA SER A 141 -0.80 18.43 -13.03
C SER A 141 -0.40 17.59 -11.81
N CYS A 142 -0.76 16.30 -11.82
CA CYS A 142 -0.36 15.32 -10.81
C CYS A 142 0.85 14.58 -11.38
N PRO A 143 2.06 14.71 -10.81
CA PRO A 143 2.50 14.03 -9.58
C PRO A 143 3.17 15.01 -8.62
N ASN A 144 2.40 15.37 -7.60
CA ASN A 144 2.72 16.25 -6.48
C ASN A 144 2.86 17.75 -6.77
N GLY A 145 2.23 18.25 -7.84
CA GLY A 145 2.01 19.68 -8.12
C GLY A 145 0.83 20.34 -7.38
N HIS A 146 0.28 19.71 -6.33
CA HIS A 146 -0.73 20.32 -5.45
C HIS A 146 -0.79 19.62 -4.08
N VAL A 147 -1.36 20.31 -3.08
CA VAL A 147 -1.58 19.75 -1.73
C VAL A 147 -2.55 18.57 -1.81
N GLY A 148 -2.23 17.47 -1.13
CA GLY A 148 -3.06 16.26 -1.10
C GLY A 148 -3.03 15.42 -2.39
N CYS A 149 -2.02 15.61 -3.25
CA CYS A 149 -1.80 14.73 -4.39
C CYS A 149 -1.45 13.31 -3.91
N THR A 150 -2.28 12.34 -4.32
CA THR A 150 -2.08 10.92 -4.01
C THR A 150 -1.42 10.15 -5.15
N ALA A 151 -1.26 10.77 -6.32
CA ALA A 151 -0.60 10.16 -7.46
C ALA A 151 0.91 10.39 -7.35
N ASN A 152 1.68 9.31 -7.41
CA ASN A 152 3.15 9.34 -7.41
C ASN A 152 3.74 9.03 -8.79
N LYS A 153 2.88 8.78 -9.78
CA LYS A 153 3.25 8.48 -11.15
C LYS A 153 2.25 9.13 -12.11
N THR A 154 2.72 9.58 -13.26
CA THR A 154 1.83 10.19 -14.26
C THR A 154 0.93 9.12 -14.91
N PRO A 155 -0.23 9.51 -15.48
CA PRO A 155 -1.13 8.56 -16.13
C PRO A 155 -0.49 7.75 -17.27
N ALA A 156 0.38 8.41 -18.05
CA ALA A 156 1.01 7.84 -19.24
C ALA A 156 2.21 6.93 -18.93
N GLU A 157 2.87 7.10 -17.79
CA GLU A 157 4.04 6.30 -17.45
C GLU A 157 3.68 4.84 -17.15
N PRO A 158 4.48 3.86 -17.60
CA PRO A 158 4.20 2.45 -17.34
C PRO A 158 4.46 2.08 -15.87
N LEU A 159 3.56 1.31 -15.28
CA LEU A 159 3.78 0.54 -14.05
C LEU A 159 4.77 -0.59 -14.36
N SER A 160 5.69 -0.86 -13.44
CA SER A 160 6.74 -1.87 -13.63
C SER A 160 7.08 -2.54 -12.31
N GLU A 161 7.15 -3.87 -12.33
CA GLU A 161 7.61 -4.66 -11.17
C GLU A 161 9.07 -4.34 -10.86
N ARG A 162 9.91 -4.15 -11.90
CA ARG A 162 11.31 -3.78 -11.72
C ARG A 162 11.46 -2.47 -10.93
N GLU A 163 10.69 -1.46 -11.29
CA GLU A 163 10.74 -0.17 -10.58
C GLU A 163 10.19 -0.30 -9.15
N THR A 164 9.13 -1.07 -8.98
CA THR A 164 8.52 -1.33 -7.67
C THR A 164 9.49 -2.07 -6.76
N GLY A 165 10.13 -3.13 -7.24
CA GLY A 165 11.15 -3.89 -6.53
C GLY A 165 12.39 -3.05 -6.24
N TYR A 166 12.84 -2.23 -7.19
CA TYR A 166 13.95 -1.29 -6.96
C TYR A 166 13.64 -0.31 -5.82
N LYS A 167 12.42 0.25 -5.77
CA LYS A 167 11.99 1.14 -4.66
C LYS A 167 11.91 0.42 -3.32
N ILE A 168 11.53 -0.85 -3.32
CA ILE A 168 11.57 -1.69 -2.12
C ILE A 168 13.02 -1.93 -1.67
N GLY A 169 13.91 -2.27 -2.61
CA GLY A 169 15.35 -2.40 -2.35
C GLY A 169 15.96 -1.11 -1.77
N GLU A 170 15.63 0.05 -2.33
CA GLU A 170 16.06 1.35 -1.77
C GLU A 170 15.56 1.58 -0.34
N LYS A 171 14.35 1.12 0.01
CA LYS A 171 13.85 1.18 1.40
C LYS A 171 14.65 0.26 2.31
N LEU A 172 14.88 -0.99 1.90
CA LEU A 172 15.62 -1.98 2.69
C LEU A 172 17.09 -1.58 2.88
N ALA A 173 17.72 -1.01 1.85
CA ALA A 173 19.08 -0.49 1.91
C ALA A 173 19.25 0.64 2.94
N LYS A 174 18.22 1.47 3.17
CA LYS A 174 18.24 2.48 4.24
C LYS A 174 18.28 1.89 5.64
N HIS A 175 17.93 0.62 5.78
CA HIS A 175 18.06 -0.14 7.00
C HIS A 175 19.33 -1.00 7.02
N ASP A 176 20.34 -0.71 6.20
CA ASP A 176 21.61 -1.46 6.08
C ASP A 176 21.39 -2.98 5.88
N LEU A 177 20.34 -3.34 5.15
CA LEU A 177 20.06 -4.72 4.76
C LEU A 177 20.31 -4.87 3.27
N LEU A 178 21.15 -5.85 2.93
CA LEU A 178 21.39 -6.28 1.57
C LEU A 178 20.36 -7.37 1.23
N VAL A 179 19.79 -7.28 0.04
CA VAL A 179 18.73 -8.17 -0.48
C VAL A 179 18.98 -8.51 -1.94
#